data_AF-X1QNF3-F1
#
_entry.id   AF-X1QNF3-F1
#
_cell.length_a   1.000
_cell.length_b   1.000
_cell.length_c   1.000
_cell.angle_alpha   90.00
_cell.angle_beta   90.00
_cell.angle_gamma   90.00
#
_symmetry.space_group_name_H-M   'P 1'
#
loop_
_entity.id
_entity.type
_entity.pdbx_description
1 polymer ?
#
loop_
_entity_poly.entity_id
_entity_poly.type
_entity_poly.pdbx_seq_one_letter_code
_entity_poly.pdbx_strand_id
1 'polypeptide(L)'
;DASIPSAFCEKSQLERRKITRKWWNNEISRYEVLVSRLTIEEIEALKTKEKREAILSLIRDFPVLENSSAAERVAKKYIEEKIIPPNAFNDALHLALAVVNKKDILLSWDFAHLVNSKVERKVNAYNLISGYSRIRIVSPDGLMKEAD
;
A
#
# COMPACT_ATOMS: atom_id res chain seq x y z
N ASP A 1 1.50 -1.12 1.04
CA ASP A 1 1.07 -2.53 0.96
C ASP A 1 2.25 -3.46 1.25
N ALA A 2 2.07 -4.79 1.19
CA ALA A 2 3.14 -5.77 1.42
C ALA A 2 4.29 -5.70 0.40
N SER A 3 4.05 -5.05 -0.74
CA SER A 3 5.01 -4.92 -1.82
C SER A 3 6.22 -4.03 -1.44
N ILE A 4 6.04 -3.09 -0.49
CA ILE A 4 7.10 -2.20 0.00
C ILE A 4 8.11 -2.95 0.90
N PRO A 5 7.72 -3.54 2.05
CA PRO A 5 8.68 -4.23 2.89
C PRO A 5 9.25 -5.48 2.20
N SER A 6 8.48 -6.13 1.31
CA SER A 6 9.01 -7.18 0.43
C SER A 6 10.15 -6.68 -0.45
N ALA A 7 9.99 -5.51 -1.09
CA ALA A 7 11.01 -4.93 -1.95
C ALA A 7 12.27 -4.53 -1.16
N PHE A 8 12.15 -4.13 0.10
CA PHE A 8 13.30 -3.81 0.96
C PHE A 8 14.22 -5.03 1.17
N CYS A 9 13.62 -6.22 1.33
CA CYS A 9 14.32 -7.48 1.55
C CYS A 9 14.66 -8.25 0.25
N GLU A 10 14.03 -7.91 -0.87
CA GLU A 10 14.17 -8.63 -2.15
C GLU A 10 15.57 -8.48 -2.75
N LYS A 11 16.28 -9.60 -2.93
CA LYS A 11 17.65 -9.59 -3.50
C LYS A 11 17.65 -9.63 -5.02
N SER A 12 16.60 -10.17 -5.64
CA SER A 12 16.53 -10.35 -7.10
C SER A 12 16.22 -9.05 -7.86
N GLN A 13 15.50 -8.11 -7.26
CA GLN A 13 15.11 -6.83 -7.88
C GLN A 13 15.95 -5.68 -7.33
N LEU A 14 17.20 -5.59 -7.77
CA LEU A 14 18.21 -4.67 -7.20
C LEU A 14 17.77 -3.20 -7.22
N GLU A 15 17.23 -2.69 -8.34
CA GLU A 15 16.85 -1.28 -8.43
C GLU A 15 15.67 -0.93 -7.53
N ARG A 16 14.60 -1.74 -7.57
CA ARG A 16 13.44 -1.57 -6.68
C ARG A 16 13.85 -1.63 -5.20
N ARG A 17 14.77 -2.53 -4.86
CA ARG A 17 15.33 -2.65 -3.51
C ARG A 17 16.14 -1.41 -3.10
N LYS A 18 17.01 -0.91 -3.98
CA LYS A 18 17.82 0.29 -3.74
C LYS A 18 16.93 1.50 -3.46
N ILE A 19 15.94 1.75 -4.31
CA ILE A 19 15.00 2.87 -4.15
C ILE A 19 14.23 2.72 -2.84
N THR A 20 13.69 1.53 -2.56
CA THR A 20 12.93 1.29 -1.33
C THR A 20 13.79 1.53 -0.10
N ARG A 21 15.04 1.05 -0.09
CA ARG A 21 15.99 1.28 1.01
C ARG A 21 16.37 2.75 1.17
N LYS A 22 16.54 3.47 0.07
CA LYS A 22 16.83 4.91 0.10
C LYS A 22 15.68 5.67 0.77
N TRP A 23 14.44 5.44 0.31
CA TRP A 23 13.25 6.03 0.93
C TRP A 23 13.13 5.64 2.41
N TRP A 24 13.30 4.35 2.72
CA TRP A 24 13.19 3.84 4.08
C TRP A 24 14.22 4.45 5.03
N ASN A 25 15.46 4.65 4.59
CA ASN A 25 16.52 5.18 5.46
C ASN A 25 16.48 6.70 5.59
N ASN A 26 16.03 7.41 4.56
CA ASN A 26 16.17 8.87 4.49
C ASN A 26 14.87 9.62 4.75
N GLU A 27 13.74 9.07 4.29
CA GLU A 27 12.46 9.79 4.27
C GLU A 27 11.44 9.25 5.26
N ILE A 28 11.56 8.00 5.71
CA ILE A 28 10.51 7.34 6.50
C ILE A 28 10.14 8.09 7.77
N SER A 29 11.10 8.77 8.39
CA SER A 29 10.93 9.53 9.64
C SER A 29 10.04 10.77 9.47
N ARG A 30 9.77 11.20 8.23
CA ARG A 30 8.88 12.32 7.91
C ARG A 30 7.40 11.92 7.90
N TYR A 31 7.09 10.63 8.07
CA TYR A 31 5.74 10.09 7.94
C TYR A 31 5.33 9.31 9.19
N GLU A 32 4.06 9.38 9.56
CA GLU A 32 3.43 8.39 10.44
C GLU A 32 3.19 7.12 9.61
N VAL A 33 4.04 6.11 9.79
CA VAL A 33 3.95 4.86 9.03
C VAL A 33 3.15 3.82 9.80
N LEU A 34 2.19 3.19 9.11
CA LEU A 34 1.37 2.10 9.61
C LEU A 34 1.38 0.95 8.61
N VAL A 35 1.13 -0.25 9.11
CA VAL A 35 0.91 -1.45 8.27
C VAL A 35 -0.48 -2.00 8.51
N SER A 36 -1.11 -2.58 7.49
CA SER A 36 -2.41 -3.23 7.67
C SER A 36 -2.25 -4.67 8.16
N ARG A 37 -3.27 -5.21 8.82
CA ARG A 37 -3.38 -6.64 9.09
C ARG A 37 -3.28 -7.45 7.79
N LEU A 38 -3.95 -6.99 6.73
CA LEU A 38 -3.81 -7.55 5.38
C LEU A 38 -2.35 -7.64 4.90
N THR A 39 -1.53 -6.60 5.15
CA THR A 39 -0.10 -6.63 4.81
C THR A 39 0.62 -7.76 5.54
N ILE A 40 0.32 -7.95 6.83
CA ILE A 40 0.93 -9.02 7.63
C ILE A 40 0.52 -10.40 7.10
N GLU A 41 -0.78 -10.60 6.83
CA GLU A 41 -1.33 -11.86 6.30
C GLU A 41 -0.68 -12.23 4.95
N GLU A 42 -0.47 -11.26 4.06
CA GLU A 42 0.21 -11.47 2.77
C GLU A 42 1.67 -11.89 2.94
N ILE A 43 2.37 -11.31 3.93
CA ILE A 43 3.75 -11.67 4.25
C ILE A 43 3.81 -13.06 4.90
N GLU A 44 2.85 -13.39 5.77
CA GLU A 44 2.77 -14.69 6.42
C GLU A 44 2.54 -15.83 5.41
N ALA A 45 1.78 -15.57 4.36
CA ALA A 45 1.52 -16.49 3.26
C ALA A 45 2.75 -16.77 2.36
N LEU A 46 3.86 -16.03 2.52
CA LEU A 46 5.08 -16.28 1.75
C LEU A 46 5.67 -17.66 2.10
N LYS A 47 6.06 -18.42 1.06
CA LYS A 47 6.62 -19.78 1.21
C LYS A 47 7.99 -19.80 1.88
N THR A 48 8.83 -18.80 1.60
CA THR A 48 10.22 -18.74 2.10
C THR A 48 10.25 -18.20 3.52
N LYS A 49 10.55 -19.06 4.49
CA LYS A 49 10.58 -18.72 5.92
C LYS A 49 11.52 -17.55 6.21
N GLU A 50 12.74 -17.59 5.68
CA GLU A 50 13.77 -16.58 5.94
C GLU A 50 13.32 -15.20 5.42
N LYS A 51 12.67 -15.17 4.26
CA LYS A 51 12.12 -13.93 3.68
C LYS A 51 10.97 -13.39 4.52
N ARG A 52 10.04 -14.26 4.93
CA ARG A 52 8.91 -13.90 5.79
C ARG A 52 9.40 -13.30 7.11
N GLU A 53 10.30 -14.00 7.82
CA GLU A 53 10.82 -13.54 9.12
C GLU A 53 11.58 -12.21 9.00
N ALA A 54 12.38 -12.04 7.95
CA ALA A 54 13.08 -10.78 7.70
C ALA A 54 12.10 -9.61 7.49
N ILE A 55 11.02 -9.82 6.74
CA ILE A 55 10.02 -8.78 6.48
C ILE A 55 9.19 -8.48 7.73
N LEU A 56 8.72 -9.51 8.44
CA LEU A 56 7.96 -9.31 9.69
C LEU A 56 8.79 -8.60 10.76
N SER A 57 10.09 -8.91 10.85
CA SER A 57 10.99 -8.19 11.75
C SER A 57 11.18 -6.73 11.35
N LEU A 58 11.14 -6.40 10.05
CA LEU A 58 11.32 -5.04 9.55
C LEU A 58 10.13 -4.12 9.89
N ILE A 59 8.92 -4.68 9.93
CA ILE A 59 7.68 -3.91 10.14
C ILE A 59 7.11 -4.05 11.56
N ARG A 60 7.81 -4.78 12.45
CA ARG A 60 7.30 -5.18 13.77
C ARG A 60 6.85 -4.00 14.64
N ASP A 61 7.57 -2.90 14.57
CA ASP A 61 7.35 -1.76 15.47
C ASP A 61 6.34 -0.75 14.90
N PHE A 62 5.81 -0.98 13.69
CA PHE A 62 4.79 -0.12 13.12
C PHE A 62 3.40 -0.43 13.68
N PRO A 63 2.59 0.60 13.99
CA PRO A 63 1.18 0.41 14.32
C PRO A 63 0.44 -0.40 13.26
N VAL A 64 -0.43 -1.30 13.72
CA VAL A 64 -1.21 -2.17 12.85
C VAL A 64 -2.63 -1.62 12.70
N LEU A 65 -3.05 -1.39 11.45
CA LEU A 65 -4.42 -1.11 11.09
C LEU A 65 -5.17 -2.42 10.89
N GLU A 66 -6.17 -2.67 11.73
CA GLU A 66 -7.00 -3.87 11.63
C GLU A 66 -7.89 -3.86 10.40
N ASN A 67 -8.13 -5.07 9.87
CA ASN A 67 -9.11 -5.25 8.80
C ASN A 67 -10.50 -4.85 9.33
N SER A 68 -11.30 -4.18 8.49
CA SER A 68 -12.63 -3.72 8.91
C SER A 68 -13.68 -3.97 7.83
N SER A 69 -14.90 -4.29 8.26
CA SER A 69 -16.04 -4.46 7.35
C SER A 69 -16.34 -3.19 6.55
N ALA A 70 -16.01 -2.01 7.09
CA ALA A 70 -16.12 -0.73 6.39
C ALA A 70 -15.14 -0.68 5.20
N ALA A 71 -13.87 -1.04 5.41
CA ALA A 71 -12.88 -1.12 4.34
C ALA A 71 -13.26 -2.18 3.29
N GLU A 72 -13.77 -3.34 3.70
CA GLU A 72 -14.25 -4.35 2.75
C GLU A 72 -15.41 -3.84 1.87
N ARG A 73 -16.35 -3.10 2.45
CA ARG A 73 -17.46 -2.49 1.67
C ARG A 73 -16.93 -1.48 0.66
N VAL A 74 -15.98 -0.63 1.06
CA VAL A 74 -15.36 0.35 0.16
C VAL A 74 -14.55 -0.35 -0.95
N ALA A 75 -13.80 -1.40 -0.62
CA ALA A 75 -13.07 -2.21 -1.60
C ALA A 75 -14.00 -2.82 -2.65
N LYS A 76 -15.12 -3.42 -2.21
CA LYS A 76 -16.15 -3.95 -3.12
C LYS A 76 -16.70 -2.88 -4.06
N LYS A 77 -16.92 -1.66 -3.56
CA LYS A 77 -17.38 -0.54 -4.37
C LYS A 77 -16.36 -0.12 -5.44
N TYR A 78 -15.06 -0.12 -5.13
CA TYR A 78 -14.04 0.12 -6.16
C TYR A 78 -14.07 -0.91 -7.30
N ILE A 79 -14.42 -2.16 -6.99
CA ILE A 79 -14.60 -3.23 -7.99
C ILE A 79 -15.90 -3.02 -8.79
N GLU A 80 -17.02 -2.76 -8.12
CA GLU A 80 -18.33 -2.52 -8.73
C GLU A 80 -18.30 -1.35 -9.73
N GLU A 81 -17.61 -0.27 -9.35
CA GLU A 81 -17.39 0.93 -10.18
C GLU A 81 -16.32 0.73 -11.28
N LYS A 82 -15.76 -0.49 -11.41
CA LYS A 82 -14.72 -0.84 -12.39
C LYS A 82 -13.50 0.07 -12.31
N ILE A 83 -13.16 0.50 -11.10
CA ILE A 83 -11.96 1.30 -10.82
C ILE A 83 -10.76 0.37 -10.70
N ILE A 84 -10.92 -0.72 -9.94
CA ILE A 84 -9.95 -1.79 -9.75
C ILE A 84 -10.57 -3.09 -10.29
N PRO A 85 -9.81 -3.96 -10.97
CA PRO A 85 -10.37 -5.18 -11.57
C PRO A 85 -10.74 -6.23 -10.50
N PRO A 86 -11.77 -7.07 -10.72
CA PRO A 86 -12.27 -8.01 -9.71
C PRO A 86 -11.24 -9.02 -9.17
N ASN A 87 -10.22 -9.35 -9.96
CA ASN A 87 -9.13 -10.24 -9.57
C ASN A 87 -8.07 -9.58 -8.66
N ALA A 88 -8.19 -8.27 -8.40
CA ALA A 88 -7.29 -7.46 -7.58
C ALA A 88 -7.98 -6.98 -6.30
N PHE A 89 -8.75 -7.85 -5.64
CA PHE A 89 -9.51 -7.49 -4.44
C PHE A 89 -8.61 -7.05 -3.27
N ASN A 90 -7.49 -7.72 -3.03
CA ASN A 90 -6.55 -7.34 -1.97
C ASN A 90 -5.95 -5.94 -2.22
N ASP A 91 -5.66 -5.60 -3.49
CA ASP A 91 -5.19 -4.28 -3.87
C ASP A 91 -6.26 -3.21 -3.55
N ALA A 92 -7.52 -3.48 -3.89
CA ALA A 92 -8.65 -2.63 -3.51
C ALA A 92 -8.81 -2.51 -1.99
N LEU A 93 -8.55 -3.57 -1.24
CA LEU A 93 -8.67 -3.59 0.21
C LEU A 93 -7.55 -2.81 0.91
N HIS A 94 -6.30 -2.89 0.44
CA HIS A 94 -5.21 -2.02 0.92
C HIS A 94 -5.57 -0.55 0.80
N LEU A 95 -6.08 -0.17 -0.38
CA LEU A 95 -6.52 1.20 -0.65
C LEU A 95 -7.70 1.61 0.24
N ALA A 96 -8.72 0.77 0.35
CA ALA A 96 -9.88 1.03 1.17
C ALA A 96 -9.54 1.17 2.65
N LEU A 97 -8.60 0.37 3.16
CA LEU A 97 -8.11 0.47 4.54
C LEU A 97 -7.47 1.84 4.80
N ALA A 98 -6.65 2.32 3.88
CA ALA A 98 -6.04 3.65 4.00
C ALA A 98 -7.10 4.76 3.96
N VAL A 99 -8.07 4.67 3.04
CA VAL A 99 -9.16 5.66 2.88
C VAL A 99 -10.08 5.71 4.10
N VAL A 100 -10.55 4.56 4.59
CA VAL A 100 -11.46 4.49 5.75
C VAL A 100 -10.79 4.99 7.02
N ASN A 101 -9.49 4.74 7.17
CA ASN A 101 -8.69 5.22 8.31
C ASN A 101 -8.10 6.63 8.09
N LYS A 102 -8.57 7.36 7.07
CA LYS A 102 -8.19 8.75 6.76
C LYS A 102 -6.67 8.94 6.63
N LYS A 103 -5.99 8.00 6.00
CA LYS A 103 -4.57 8.11 5.68
C LYS A 103 -4.38 8.79 4.33
N ASP A 104 -3.39 9.66 4.25
CA ASP A 104 -3.19 10.52 3.08
C ASP A 104 -2.51 9.80 1.91
N ILE A 105 -1.70 8.79 2.21
CA ILE A 105 -0.82 8.12 1.24
C ILE A 105 -0.97 6.60 1.36
N LEU A 106 -1.22 5.93 0.24
CA LEU A 106 -0.94 4.53 0.05
C LEU A 106 0.38 4.38 -0.72
N LEU A 107 1.42 3.90 -0.04
CA LEU A 107 2.70 3.57 -0.64
C LEU A 107 2.66 2.13 -1.21
N SER A 108 2.92 1.99 -2.51
CA SER A 108 2.86 0.71 -3.21
C SER A 108 3.84 0.65 -4.39
N TRP A 109 4.25 -0.55 -4.76
CA TRP A 109 4.96 -0.82 -6.01
C TRP A 109 4.06 -1.55 -7.04
N ASP A 110 2.78 -1.76 -6.75
CA ASP A 110 1.84 -2.36 -7.69
C ASP A 110 1.42 -1.35 -8.76
N PHE A 111 2.19 -1.30 -9.84
CA PHE A 111 1.85 -0.51 -11.04
C PHE A 111 0.77 -1.17 -11.90
N ALA A 112 0.41 -2.43 -11.65
CA ALA A 112 -0.60 -3.12 -12.45
C ALA A 112 -2.00 -2.65 -12.07
N HIS A 113 -2.30 -2.49 -10.78
CA HIS A 113 -3.65 -2.14 -10.33
C HIS A 113 -3.75 -0.85 -9.51
N LEU A 114 -2.70 -0.42 -8.81
CA LEU A 114 -2.77 0.70 -7.87
C LEU A 114 -2.05 1.97 -8.34
N VAL A 115 -0.74 1.89 -8.59
CA VAL A 115 0.14 3.04 -8.85
C VAL A 115 -0.05 3.53 -10.29
N ASN A 116 -1.21 4.15 -10.54
CA ASN A 116 -1.61 4.67 -11.83
C ASN A 116 -2.44 5.94 -11.65
N SER A 117 -2.06 7.04 -12.31
CA SER A 117 -2.75 8.33 -12.18
C SER A 117 -4.22 8.29 -12.60
N LYS A 118 -4.62 7.36 -13.48
CA LYS A 118 -6.02 7.14 -13.86
C LYS A 118 -6.79 6.45 -12.75
N VAL A 119 -6.18 5.46 -12.08
CA VAL A 119 -6.77 4.78 -10.92
C VAL A 119 -6.94 5.79 -9.79
N GLU A 120 -5.89 6.51 -9.41
CA GLU A 120 -5.95 7.53 -8.36
C GLU A 120 -7.05 8.58 -8.61
N ARG A 121 -7.15 9.10 -9.85
CA ARG A 121 -8.22 10.05 -10.21
C ARG A 121 -9.62 9.46 -10.03
N LYS A 122 -9.85 8.23 -10.48
CA LYS A 122 -11.15 7.55 -10.34
C LYS A 122 -11.49 7.25 -8.88
N VAL A 123 -10.52 6.75 -8.12
CA VAL A 123 -10.64 6.52 -6.67
C VAL A 123 -11.03 7.81 -5.97
N ASN A 124 -10.31 8.90 -6.24
CA ASN A 124 -10.57 10.18 -5.59
C ASN A 124 -11.92 10.79 -6.00
N ALA A 125 -12.36 10.60 -7.25
CA ALA A 125 -13.71 10.99 -7.66
C ALA A 125 -14.79 10.23 -6.88
N TYR A 126 -14.66 8.90 -6.78
CA TYR A 126 -15.56 8.07 -5.98
C TYR A 126 -15.53 8.45 -4.50
N ASN A 127 -14.35 8.62 -3.92
CA ASN A 127 -14.17 8.95 -2.51
C ASN A 127 -14.91 10.24 -2.16
N LEU A 128 -14.72 11.30 -2.95
CA LEU A 128 -15.39 12.59 -2.73
C LEU A 128 -16.91 12.48 -2.79
N ILE A 129 -17.45 11.77 -3.79
CA ILE A 129 -18.91 11.54 -3.93
C ILE A 129 -19.45 10.75 -2.72
N SER A 130 -18.64 9.86 -2.18
CA SER A 130 -19.02 8.96 -1.08
C SER A 130 -18.68 9.50 0.32
N GLY A 131 -18.20 10.74 0.43
CA GLY A 131 -17.86 11.39 1.69
C GLY A 131 -16.51 10.98 2.31
N TYR A 132 -15.64 10.32 1.56
CA TYR A 132 -14.27 9.98 1.98
C TYR A 132 -13.25 11.02 1.52
N SER A 133 -12.13 11.10 2.26
CA SER A 133 -10.99 11.93 1.88
C SER A 133 -10.31 11.43 0.60
N ARG A 134 -9.62 12.35 -0.07
CA ARG A 134 -8.70 11.97 -1.15
C ARG A 134 -7.53 11.17 -0.59
N ILE A 135 -6.94 10.35 -1.45
CA ILE A 135 -5.75 9.56 -1.17
C ILE A 135 -4.77 9.68 -2.32
N ARG A 136 -3.49 9.75 -1.98
CA ARG A 136 -2.38 9.66 -2.93
C ARG A 136 -1.95 8.21 -3.05
N ILE A 137 -1.73 7.71 -4.26
CA ILE A 137 -1.25 6.35 -4.52
C ILE A 137 0.07 6.46 -5.27
N VAL A 138 1.18 6.15 -4.59
CA VAL A 138 2.51 6.49 -5.08
C VAL A 138 3.53 5.42 -4.74
N SER A 139 4.57 5.32 -5.54
CA SER A 139 5.73 4.48 -5.27
C SER A 139 6.78 5.21 -4.42
N PRO A 140 7.72 4.51 -3.78
CA PRO A 140 8.83 5.16 -3.07
C PRO A 140 9.61 6.13 -3.94
N ASP A 141 9.83 5.79 -5.22
CA ASP A 141 10.51 6.68 -6.18
C ASP A 141 9.70 7.95 -6.46
N GLY A 142 8.39 7.80 -6.71
CA GLY A 142 7.50 8.93 -6.97
C GLY A 142 7.41 9.86 -5.77
N LEU A 143 7.34 9.30 -4.56
CA LEU A 143 7.23 10.08 -3.33
C LEU A 143 8.50 10.87 -3.02
N MET A 144 9.69 10.30 -3.28
CA MET A 144 10.95 11.02 -3.09
C MET A 144 11.09 12.19 -4.07
N LYS A 145 10.71 12.02 -5.34
CA LYS A 145 10.82 13.07 -6.37
C LYS A 145 9.91 14.28 -6.14
N GLU A 146 8.88 14.13 -5.30
CA GLU A 146 7.97 15.22 -4.93
C GLU A 146 8.50 16.04 -3.73
N ALA A 147 9.45 15.47 -2.98
CA ALA A 147 10.02 16.11 -1.79
C ALA A 147 11.27 16.96 -2.08
N ASP A 148 11.81 16.84 -3.30
CA ASP A 148 12.92 17.63 -3.87
C ASP A 148 12.38 18.89 -4.58
#